data_AF-A0A6G2Q7M0-F1
#
_entry.id   AF-A0A6G2Q7M0-F1
#
_cell.length_a   1.000
_cell.length_b   1.000
_cell.length_c   1.000
_cell.angle_alpha   90.00
_cell.angle_beta   90.00
_cell.angle_gamma   90.00
#
_symmetry.space_group_name_H-M   'P 1'
#
loop_
_entity.id
_entity.type
_entity.pdbx_description
1 polymer ?
#
loop_
_entity_poly.entity_id
_entity_poly.type
_entity_poly.pdbx_seq_one_letter_code
_entity_poly.pdbx_strand_id
1 'polypeptide(L)'
;MKLTKKSHACVRVEKDGQVLVIDPGGFSEQDAALGADAILVTHEHADHFDESRLRAAMEDNPAARIWTLRSVAEKIAAAFPGRVHTVGHGDAFTAAGFDVQVHGELHAVIHPDIPRITNVGFLLDGGRIFHPGDALTVPDQPVETLMLPVMAPWNKIAEVIDYVREVRPQRAYDIHDALLTDLARPIYDHQIGALGGTDHQRLAPGASARL
;
A
#
# COMPACT_ATOMS: atom_id res chain seq x y z
N MET A 1 10.24 8.95 -11.14
CA MET A 1 10.11 8.14 -9.91
C MET A 1 10.34 6.67 -10.28
N LYS A 2 10.81 5.81 -9.37
CA LYS A 2 10.93 4.37 -9.60
C LYS A 2 10.13 3.60 -8.56
N LEU A 3 9.13 2.86 -9.01
CA LEU A 3 8.32 1.96 -8.19
C LEU A 3 8.90 0.55 -8.31
N THR A 4 9.20 -0.09 -7.18
CA THR A 4 9.62 -1.49 -7.11
C THR A 4 8.60 -2.27 -6.29
N LYS A 5 8.05 -3.32 -6.89
CA LYS A 5 7.12 -4.22 -6.20
C LYS A 5 7.92 -5.13 -5.27
N LYS A 6 7.51 -5.19 -4.01
CA LYS A 6 7.93 -6.23 -3.06
C LYS A 6 6.82 -7.28 -2.99
N SER A 7 7.00 -8.35 -2.23
CA SER A 7 5.95 -9.37 -2.13
C SER A 7 4.66 -8.81 -1.51
N HIS A 8 3.50 -9.30 -1.97
CA HIS A 8 2.18 -8.98 -1.45
C HIS A 8 1.77 -7.49 -1.53
N ALA A 9 1.59 -6.79 -0.41
CA ALA A 9 1.18 -5.37 -0.38
C ALA A 9 2.35 -4.40 -0.47
N CYS A 10 3.58 -4.86 -0.20
CA CYS A 10 4.70 -3.96 -0.06
C CYS A 10 5.15 -3.35 -1.39
N VAL A 11 5.39 -2.04 -1.36
CA VAL A 11 6.02 -1.31 -2.46
C VAL A 11 7.13 -0.40 -1.95
N ARG A 12 8.20 -0.31 -2.73
CA ARG A 12 9.31 0.61 -2.50
C ARG A 12 9.34 1.65 -3.62
N VAL A 13 9.33 2.92 -3.25
CA VAL A 13 9.29 4.05 -4.18
C VAL A 13 10.54 4.90 -3.97
N GLU A 14 11.26 5.15 -5.06
CA GLU A 14 12.49 5.95 -5.07
C GLU A 14 12.27 7.24 -5.88
N LYS A 15 12.63 8.38 -5.28
CA LYS A 15 12.58 9.72 -5.91
C LYS A 15 13.76 10.56 -5.41
N ASP A 16 14.55 11.11 -6.33
CA ASP A 16 15.68 12.00 -6.00
C ASP A 16 16.66 11.45 -4.94
N GLY A 17 16.90 10.14 -4.97
CA GLY A 17 17.77 9.45 -4.01
C GLY A 17 17.14 9.17 -2.64
N GLN A 18 15.89 9.57 -2.43
CA GLN A 18 15.10 9.24 -1.24
C GLN A 18 14.24 8.01 -1.47
N VAL A 19 13.98 7.27 -0.39
CA VAL A 19 13.25 6.00 -0.39
C VAL A 19 12.05 6.06 0.54
N LEU A 20 10.88 5.76 -0.02
CA LEU A 20 9.65 5.53 0.73
C LEU A 20 9.18 4.09 0.55
N VAL A 21 8.83 3.41 1.64
CA VAL A 21 8.30 2.03 1.62
C VAL A 21 6.91 2.03 2.21
N ILE A 22 5.95 1.39 1.53
CA ILE A 22 4.56 1.22 2.02
C ILE A 22 4.33 -0.26 2.33
N ASP A 23 3.70 -0.54 3.48
CA ASP A 23 3.24 -1.85 3.93
C ASP A 23 4.28 -2.98 3.90
N PRO A 24 5.47 -2.82 4.52
CA PRO A 24 6.45 -3.90 4.64
C PRO A 24 6.04 -4.95 5.70
N GLY A 25 4.83 -5.49 5.58
CA GLY A 25 4.28 -6.52 6.46
C GLY A 25 4.85 -7.90 6.19
N GLY A 26 4.40 -8.88 6.97
CA GLY A 26 4.98 -10.22 7.12
C GLY A 26 5.07 -11.05 5.84
N PHE A 27 4.27 -10.75 4.81
CA PHE A 27 4.32 -11.44 3.51
C PHE A 27 5.35 -10.85 2.54
N SER A 28 5.99 -9.74 2.92
CA SER A 28 7.09 -9.12 2.17
C SER A 28 8.41 -9.87 2.37
N GLU A 29 9.45 -9.45 1.67
CA GLU A 29 10.83 -9.87 1.94
C GLU A 29 11.30 -9.39 3.33
N GLN A 30 12.23 -10.12 3.96
CA GLN A 30 12.78 -9.74 5.27
C GLN A 30 13.46 -8.36 5.26
N ASP A 31 14.07 -8.00 4.12
CA ASP A 31 14.79 -6.74 3.92
C ASP A 31 13.92 -5.62 3.32
N ALA A 32 12.60 -5.82 3.18
CA ALA A 32 11.75 -4.95 2.38
C ALA A 32 11.77 -3.47 2.81
N ALA A 33 11.96 -3.22 4.11
CA ALA A 33 12.01 -1.88 4.69
C ALA A 33 13.43 -1.31 4.88
N LEU A 34 14.50 -2.10 4.69
CA LEU A 34 15.87 -1.63 4.94
C LEU A 34 16.26 -0.50 3.98
N GLY A 35 17.03 0.47 4.46
CA GLY A 35 17.40 1.68 3.73
C GLY A 35 16.21 2.54 3.30
N ALA A 36 15.09 2.51 4.03
CA ALA A 36 13.99 3.46 3.85
C ALA A 36 14.28 4.77 4.59
N ASP A 37 13.92 5.90 3.99
CA ASP A 37 13.91 7.22 4.65
C ASP A 37 12.53 7.49 5.27
N ALA A 38 11.47 6.94 4.67
CA ALA A 38 10.11 6.96 5.18
C ALA A 38 9.43 5.60 5.04
N ILE A 39 8.66 5.23 6.05
CA ILE A 39 7.83 4.03 6.04
C ILE A 39 6.38 4.44 6.27
N LEU A 40 5.50 4.00 5.39
CA LEU A 40 4.05 4.18 5.53
C LEU A 40 3.40 2.82 5.81
N VAL A 41 2.46 2.77 6.76
CA VAL A 41 1.70 1.54 7.04
C VAL A 41 0.20 1.84 7.05
N THR A 42 -0.55 1.11 6.24
CA THR A 42 -1.97 1.34 5.97
C THR A 42 -2.88 0.83 7.08
N HIS A 43 -2.53 -0.25 7.77
CA HIS A 43 -3.27 -0.81 8.92
C HIS A 43 -2.49 -1.91 9.65
N GLU A 44 -3.09 -2.47 10.71
CA GLU A 44 -2.40 -3.35 11.65
C GLU A 44 -2.36 -4.84 11.33
N HIS A 45 -2.91 -5.30 10.20
CA HIS A 45 -2.85 -6.73 9.85
C HIS A 45 -1.42 -7.17 9.54
N ALA A 46 -1.13 -8.44 9.83
CA ALA A 46 0.22 -8.97 9.85
C ALA A 46 0.91 -8.97 8.47
N ASP A 47 0.15 -9.01 7.39
CA ASP A 47 0.61 -8.96 6.00
C ASP A 47 0.92 -7.53 5.50
N HIS A 48 0.49 -6.49 6.22
CA HIS A 48 0.81 -5.07 5.98
C HIS A 48 1.76 -4.48 7.03
N PHE A 49 1.73 -5.01 8.25
CA PHE A 49 2.53 -4.58 9.39
C PHE A 49 3.32 -5.74 10.01
N ASP A 50 4.65 -5.59 10.06
CA ASP A 50 5.54 -6.47 10.81
C ASP A 50 6.45 -5.60 11.69
N GLU A 51 6.23 -5.65 13.00
CA GLU A 51 6.97 -4.82 13.96
C GLU A 51 8.48 -5.05 13.89
N SER A 52 8.93 -6.30 13.66
CA SER A 52 10.35 -6.63 13.61
C SER A 52 11.04 -5.99 12.42
N ARG A 53 10.36 -5.94 11.26
CA ARG A 53 10.88 -5.33 10.03
C ARG A 53 10.94 -3.81 10.14
N LEU A 54 9.91 -3.20 10.70
CA LEU A 54 9.91 -1.76 10.95
C LEU A 54 11.03 -1.38 11.92
N ARG A 55 11.21 -2.14 13.01
CA ARG A 55 12.30 -1.91 13.95
C ARG A 55 13.67 -2.00 13.28
N ALA A 56 13.91 -3.07 12.51
CA ALA A 56 15.16 -3.25 11.79
C ALA A 56 15.46 -2.07 10.85
N ALA A 57 14.46 -1.57 10.11
CA ALA A 57 14.62 -0.40 9.25
C ALA A 57 14.89 0.90 10.02
N MET A 58 14.21 1.12 11.16
CA MET A 58 14.39 2.30 12.01
C MET A 58 15.73 2.32 12.77
N GLU A 59 16.32 1.14 12.97
CA GLU A 59 17.67 0.95 13.53
C GLU A 59 18.75 1.11 12.45
N ASP A 60 18.51 0.59 11.24
CA ASP A 60 19.38 0.72 10.06
C ASP A 60 19.53 2.19 9.63
N ASN A 61 18.45 2.96 9.65
CA ASN A 61 18.46 4.39 9.35
C ASN A 61 17.92 5.22 10.53
N PRO A 62 18.80 5.83 11.36
CA PRO A 62 18.39 6.66 12.48
C PRO A 62 17.55 7.89 12.09
N ALA A 63 17.63 8.35 10.83
CA ALA A 63 16.84 9.45 10.31
C ALA A 63 15.46 9.02 9.78
N ALA A 64 15.23 7.71 9.61
CA ALA A 64 13.95 7.19 9.12
C ALA A 64 12.80 7.53 10.06
N ARG A 65 11.62 7.65 9.46
CA ARG A 65 10.37 7.97 10.15
C ARG A 65 9.23 7.11 9.64
N ILE A 66 8.25 6.86 10.51
CA ILE A 66 7.05 6.08 10.21
C ILE A 66 5.83 7.01 10.22
N TRP A 67 4.96 6.88 9.24
CA TRP A 67 3.61 7.46 9.26
C TRP A 67 2.58 6.34 9.13
N THR A 68 1.62 6.33 10.04
CA THR A 68 0.62 5.26 10.07
C THR A 68 -0.58 5.68 10.90
N LEU A 69 -1.66 4.90 10.87
CA LEU A 69 -2.84 5.16 11.69
C LEU A 69 -2.65 4.69 13.14
N ARG A 70 -3.59 5.12 13.99
CA ARG A 70 -3.48 5.00 15.46
C ARG A 70 -3.16 3.59 15.96
N SER A 71 -3.88 2.57 15.47
CA SER A 71 -3.72 1.17 15.90
C SER A 71 -2.31 0.61 15.70
N VAL A 72 -1.58 1.09 14.68
CA VAL A 72 -0.19 0.70 14.42
C VAL A 72 0.76 1.59 15.22
N ALA A 73 0.51 2.91 15.26
CA ALA A 73 1.35 3.85 15.99
C ALA A 73 1.46 3.47 17.48
N GLU A 74 0.36 3.05 18.11
CA GLU A 74 0.32 2.60 19.50
C GLU A 74 1.22 1.39 19.78
N LYS A 75 1.48 0.54 18.77
CA LYS A 75 2.34 -0.65 18.93
C LYS A 75 3.83 -0.30 18.89
N ILE A 76 4.23 0.75 18.17
CA ILE A 76 5.65 0.98 17.84
C ILE A 76 6.23 2.33 18.31
N ALA A 77 5.39 3.34 18.57
CA ALA A 77 5.84 4.69 18.91
C ALA A 77 6.72 4.75 20.18
N ALA A 78 6.45 3.90 21.17
CA ALA A 78 7.23 3.84 22.41
C ALA A 78 8.70 3.47 22.17
N ALA A 79 8.98 2.67 21.13
CA ALA A 79 10.35 2.29 20.76
C ALA A 79 11.10 3.39 20.02
N PHE A 80 10.39 4.27 19.33
CA PHE A 80 10.97 5.32 18.49
C PHE A 80 10.33 6.70 18.75
N PRO A 81 10.49 7.27 19.96
CA PRO A 81 9.87 8.55 20.31
C PRO A 81 10.21 9.66 19.32
N GLY A 82 9.18 10.38 18.87
CA GLY A 82 9.31 11.50 17.93
C GLY A 82 9.59 11.11 16.47
N ARG A 83 9.68 9.82 16.14
CA ARG A 83 9.89 9.32 14.76
C ARG A 83 8.71 8.51 14.21
N VAL A 84 7.63 8.38 14.98
CA VAL A 84 6.37 7.75 14.55
C VAL A 84 5.28 8.80 14.58
N HIS A 85 4.60 8.97 13.45
CA HIS A 85 3.59 10.00 13.22
C HIS A 85 2.24 9.34 12.96
N THR A 86 1.28 9.60 13.84
CA THR A 86 -0.09 9.15 13.64
C THR A 86 -0.79 10.02 12.61
N VAL A 87 -1.38 9.41 11.59
CA VAL A 87 -2.15 10.08 10.53
C VAL A 87 -3.52 9.45 10.33
N GLY A 88 -4.44 10.19 9.72
CA GLY A 88 -5.79 9.74 9.39
C GLY A 88 -6.32 10.41 8.12
N HIS A 89 -7.53 10.04 7.71
CA HIS A 89 -8.17 10.61 6.53
C HIS A 89 -8.14 12.14 6.53
N GLY A 90 -7.77 12.72 5.39
CA GLY A 90 -7.70 14.17 5.18
C GLY A 90 -6.37 14.80 5.57
N ASP A 91 -5.50 14.07 6.27
CA ASP A 91 -4.14 14.55 6.55
C ASP A 91 -3.30 14.63 5.26
N ALA A 92 -2.43 15.64 5.22
CA ALA A 92 -1.42 15.80 4.20
C ALA A 92 -0.07 16.15 4.85
N PHE A 93 1.01 15.54 4.35
CA PHE A 93 2.35 15.72 4.90
C PHE A 93 3.43 15.42 3.85
N THR A 94 4.67 15.76 4.16
CA THR A 94 5.83 15.36 3.36
C THR A 94 6.64 14.28 4.10
N ALA A 95 7.04 13.24 3.38
CA ALA A 95 7.88 12.16 3.89
C ALA A 95 8.90 11.75 2.83
N ALA A 96 10.20 11.74 3.15
CA ALA A 96 11.27 11.41 2.19
C ALA A 96 11.18 12.18 0.86
N GLY A 97 10.75 13.45 0.91
CA GLY A 97 10.55 14.29 -0.28
C GLY A 97 9.28 14.00 -1.10
N PHE A 98 8.43 13.07 -0.68
CA PHE A 98 7.12 12.81 -1.29
C PHE A 98 6.03 13.63 -0.62
N ASP A 99 5.14 14.23 -1.40
CA ASP A 99 3.90 14.79 -0.89
C ASP A 99 2.89 13.65 -0.72
N VAL A 100 2.36 13.47 0.49
CA VAL A 100 1.48 12.36 0.85
C VAL A 100 0.15 12.91 1.32
N GLN A 101 -0.94 12.37 0.79
CA GLN A 101 -2.30 12.60 1.28
C GLN A 101 -2.91 11.28 1.75
N VAL A 102 -3.71 11.35 2.80
CA VAL A 102 -4.27 10.16 3.46
C VAL A 102 -5.77 10.06 3.19
N HIS A 103 -6.20 8.90 2.67
CA HIS A 103 -7.58 8.69 2.23
C HIS A 103 -8.22 7.46 2.88
N GLY A 104 -9.49 7.58 3.26
CA GLY A 104 -10.25 6.48 3.84
C GLY A 104 -9.96 6.25 5.33
N GLU A 105 -10.89 5.57 5.99
CA GLU A 105 -10.87 5.39 7.44
C GLU A 105 -10.97 3.93 7.86
N LEU A 106 -11.47 3.05 6.98
CA LEU A 106 -11.89 1.70 7.32
C LEU A 106 -11.52 0.71 6.22
N HIS A 107 -11.07 -0.48 6.63
CA HIS A 107 -10.75 -1.62 5.76
C HIS A 107 -11.97 -2.07 4.95
N ALA A 108 -11.89 -2.84 3.88
CA ALA A 108 -13.05 -3.48 3.26
C ALA A 108 -13.80 -4.39 4.27
N VAL A 109 -15.08 -4.67 4.04
CA VAL A 109 -15.82 -5.58 4.95
C VAL A 109 -15.33 -7.01 4.74
N ILE A 110 -14.70 -7.60 5.78
CA ILE A 110 -14.29 -9.01 5.75
C ILE A 110 -15.52 -9.92 5.92
N HIS A 111 -16.31 -9.66 6.96
CA HIS A 111 -17.58 -10.34 7.23
C HIS A 111 -18.45 -9.44 8.13
N PRO A 112 -19.79 -9.43 7.98
CA PRO A 112 -20.67 -8.60 8.81
C PRO A 112 -20.55 -8.83 10.32
N ASP A 113 -20.17 -10.03 10.74
CA ASP A 113 -20.01 -10.39 12.17
C ASP A 113 -18.62 -10.06 12.74
N ILE A 114 -17.69 -9.56 11.91
CA ILE A 114 -16.34 -9.16 12.34
C ILE A 114 -16.31 -7.63 12.43
N PRO A 115 -15.96 -7.04 13.58
CA PRO A 115 -15.77 -5.60 13.69
C PRO A 115 -14.78 -5.10 12.64
N ARG A 116 -15.19 -4.09 11.88
CA ARG A 116 -14.40 -3.51 10.80
C ARG A 116 -13.26 -2.69 11.40
N ILE A 117 -12.02 -3.07 11.10
CA ILE A 117 -10.83 -2.34 11.55
C ILE A 117 -10.59 -1.08 10.71
N THR A 118 -9.77 -0.18 11.25
CA THR A 118 -9.32 1.01 10.55
C THR A 118 -8.32 0.68 9.44
N ASN A 119 -8.41 1.40 8.33
CA ASN A 119 -7.43 1.35 7.24
C ASN A 119 -7.36 2.73 6.60
N VAL A 120 -6.14 3.19 6.30
CA VAL A 120 -5.93 4.38 5.48
C VAL A 120 -5.18 4.01 4.19
N GLY A 121 -5.45 4.75 3.12
CA GLY A 121 -4.69 4.72 1.88
C GLY A 121 -3.78 5.94 1.75
N PHE A 122 -2.70 5.81 0.98
CA PHE A 122 -1.73 6.88 0.74
C PHE A 122 -1.69 7.27 -0.74
N LEU A 123 -1.98 8.54 -1.03
CA LEU A 123 -1.87 9.15 -2.35
C LEU A 123 -0.58 9.97 -2.41
N LEU A 124 0.33 9.60 -3.29
CA LEU A 124 1.64 10.21 -3.44
C LEU A 124 1.68 11.20 -4.61
N ASP A 125 2.34 12.33 -4.39
CA ASP A 125 2.71 13.34 -5.39
C ASP A 125 1.54 13.73 -6.31
N GLY A 126 0.38 14.03 -5.73
CA GLY A 126 -0.80 14.48 -6.48
C GLY A 126 -1.41 13.39 -7.38
N GLY A 127 -1.32 12.14 -6.97
CA GLY A 127 -1.94 11.01 -7.66
C GLY A 127 -1.01 10.15 -8.51
N ARG A 128 0.31 10.39 -8.47
CA ARG A 128 1.30 9.55 -9.17
C ARG A 128 1.18 8.08 -8.76
N ILE A 129 0.99 7.82 -7.47
CA ILE A 129 0.69 6.50 -6.91
C ILE A 129 -0.44 6.66 -5.91
N PHE A 130 -1.42 5.76 -5.93
CA PHE A 130 -2.37 5.56 -4.84
C PHE A 130 -2.27 4.14 -4.31
N HIS A 131 -1.97 3.99 -3.02
CA HIS A 131 -1.97 2.72 -2.32
C HIS A 131 -3.13 2.67 -1.32
N PRO A 132 -4.24 1.97 -1.61
CA PRO A 132 -5.44 2.02 -0.77
C PRO A 132 -5.35 1.17 0.50
N GLY A 133 -4.33 0.32 0.62
CA GLY A 133 -4.31 -0.75 1.63
C GLY A 133 -5.39 -1.78 1.30
N ASP A 134 -6.00 -2.35 2.33
CA ASP A 134 -7.07 -3.32 2.17
C ASP A 134 -8.44 -2.66 2.19
N ALA A 135 -8.62 -1.72 1.26
CA ALA A 135 -9.88 -1.02 1.09
C ALA A 135 -10.12 -0.72 -0.40
N LEU A 136 -11.39 -0.49 -0.74
CA LEU A 136 -11.82 0.02 -2.05
C LEU A 136 -12.11 1.52 -1.93
N THR A 137 -11.23 2.25 -1.24
CA THR A 137 -11.34 3.70 -1.02
C THR A 137 -11.11 4.45 -2.31
N VAL A 138 -12.01 5.34 -2.73
CA VAL A 138 -11.81 6.19 -3.89
C VAL A 138 -11.29 7.55 -3.41
N PRO A 139 -10.09 8.00 -3.83
CA PRO A 139 -9.60 9.32 -3.47
C PRO A 139 -10.31 10.40 -4.30
N ASP A 140 -10.48 11.60 -3.74
CA ASP A 140 -11.11 12.75 -4.43
C ASP A 140 -10.19 13.42 -5.48
N GLN A 141 -9.11 12.73 -5.90
CA GLN A 141 -8.12 13.22 -6.86
C GLN A 141 -7.87 12.20 -7.96
N PRO A 142 -7.51 12.64 -9.18
CA PRO A 142 -7.12 11.74 -10.26
C PRO A 142 -5.97 10.83 -9.83
N VAL A 143 -6.08 9.55 -10.17
CA VAL A 143 -5.03 8.55 -9.91
C VAL A 143 -4.35 8.21 -11.23
N GLU A 144 -3.03 8.31 -11.29
CA GLU A 144 -2.25 7.81 -12.42
C GLU A 144 -1.99 6.31 -12.23
N THR A 145 -1.35 5.93 -11.12
CA THR A 145 -1.00 4.54 -10.82
C THR A 145 -1.76 4.07 -9.58
N LEU A 146 -2.68 3.13 -9.76
CA LEU A 146 -3.37 2.47 -8.65
C LEU A 146 -2.59 1.21 -8.24
N MET A 147 -2.24 1.09 -6.97
CA MET A 147 -1.84 -0.19 -6.39
C MET A 147 -3.12 -0.97 -6.06
N LEU A 148 -3.45 -1.96 -6.88
CA LEU A 148 -4.75 -2.62 -6.90
C LEU A 148 -4.74 -3.88 -6.01
N PRO A 149 -5.47 -3.93 -4.88
CA PRO A 149 -5.61 -5.16 -4.10
C PRO A 149 -6.47 -6.17 -4.86
N VAL A 150 -5.81 -7.11 -5.56
CA VAL A 150 -6.49 -7.96 -6.56
C VAL A 150 -7.22 -9.15 -5.96
N MET A 151 -6.74 -9.73 -4.86
CA MET A 151 -7.38 -10.91 -4.29
C MET A 151 -7.18 -11.03 -2.80
N ALA A 152 -8.28 -11.03 -2.06
CA ALA A 152 -8.28 -11.28 -0.63
C ALA A 152 -9.49 -12.12 -0.22
N PRO A 153 -9.49 -12.74 0.97
CA PRO A 153 -10.69 -13.39 1.51
C PRO A 153 -11.91 -12.44 1.61
N TRP A 154 -11.66 -11.13 1.68
CA TRP A 154 -12.67 -10.09 1.86
C TRP A 154 -13.25 -9.52 0.56
N ASN A 155 -12.75 -9.91 -0.63
CA ASN A 155 -13.27 -9.40 -1.91
C ASN A 155 -13.71 -10.48 -2.89
N LYS A 156 -14.54 -10.05 -3.83
CA LYS A 156 -14.80 -10.73 -5.10
C LYS A 156 -14.14 -9.94 -6.22
N ILE A 157 -13.70 -10.63 -7.27
CA ILE A 157 -13.12 -9.97 -8.46
C ILE A 157 -14.06 -8.93 -9.09
N ALA A 158 -15.38 -9.13 -8.99
CA ALA A 158 -16.36 -8.15 -9.49
C ALA A 158 -16.22 -6.79 -8.79
N GLU A 159 -15.98 -6.78 -7.48
CA GLU A 159 -15.80 -5.55 -6.69
C GLU A 159 -14.48 -4.86 -7.06
N VAL A 160 -13.44 -5.64 -7.36
CA VAL A 160 -12.15 -5.12 -7.85
C VAL A 160 -12.32 -4.45 -9.22
N ILE A 161 -13.07 -5.06 -10.13
CA ILE A 161 -13.37 -4.48 -11.45
C ILE A 161 -14.16 -3.18 -11.31
N ASP A 162 -15.21 -3.16 -10.48
CA ASP A 162 -16.02 -1.96 -10.26
C ASP A 162 -15.19 -0.86 -9.59
N TYR A 163 -14.30 -1.22 -8.67
CA TYR A 163 -13.37 -0.27 -8.05
C TYR A 163 -12.42 0.37 -9.06
N VAL A 164 -11.84 -0.40 -10.00
CA VAL A 164 -10.99 0.16 -11.07
C VAL A 164 -11.80 1.14 -11.94
N ARG A 165 -13.05 0.82 -12.26
CA ARG A 165 -13.94 1.69 -13.05
C ARG A 165 -14.36 2.97 -12.34
N GLU A 166 -14.43 2.92 -11.02
CA GLU A 166 -14.77 4.07 -10.19
C GLU A 166 -13.56 5.00 -10.04
N VAL A 167 -12.38 4.46 -9.72
CA VAL A 167 -11.13 5.23 -9.60
C VAL A 167 -10.66 5.78 -10.95
N ARG A 168 -10.87 5.04 -12.04
CA ARG A 168 -10.41 5.35 -13.40
C ARG A 168 -8.92 5.71 -13.47
N PRO A 169 -8.02 4.86 -12.94
CA PRO A 169 -6.61 5.17 -12.99
C PRO A 169 -6.11 5.13 -14.45
N GLN A 170 -4.95 5.73 -14.72
CA GLN A 170 -4.30 5.56 -16.03
C GLN A 170 -3.71 4.15 -16.17
N ARG A 171 -3.17 3.60 -15.08
CA ARG A 171 -2.67 2.23 -14.98
C ARG A 171 -2.88 1.65 -13.59
N ALA A 172 -2.91 0.33 -13.49
CA ALA A 172 -3.00 -0.38 -12.22
C ALA A 172 -1.91 -1.45 -12.11
N TYR A 173 -1.26 -1.53 -10.95
CA TYR A 173 -0.32 -2.59 -10.59
C TYR A 173 -0.86 -3.40 -9.42
N ASP A 174 -0.81 -4.72 -9.55
CA ASP A 174 -1.31 -5.62 -8.50
C ASP A 174 -0.56 -5.48 -7.18
N ILE A 175 -1.32 -5.47 -6.09
CA ILE A 175 -0.93 -5.77 -4.72
C ILE A 175 -1.89 -6.81 -4.13
N HIS A 176 -1.58 -7.28 -2.92
CA HIS A 176 -2.40 -8.26 -2.21
C HIS A 176 -2.65 -9.51 -3.08
N ASP A 177 -1.57 -10.08 -3.61
CA ASP A 177 -1.60 -11.14 -4.63
C ASP A 177 -0.90 -12.44 -4.20
N ALA A 178 -0.34 -12.49 -2.98
CA ALA A 178 0.40 -13.64 -2.46
C ALA A 178 -0.45 -14.92 -2.29
N LEU A 179 -1.76 -14.77 -2.19
CA LEU A 179 -2.69 -15.90 -2.11
C LEU A 179 -3.04 -16.47 -3.50
N LEU A 180 -2.72 -15.75 -4.59
CA LEU A 180 -2.97 -16.21 -5.95
C LEU A 180 -1.85 -17.13 -6.41
N THR A 181 -2.23 -18.32 -6.86
CA THR A 181 -1.32 -19.23 -7.55
C THR A 181 -1.15 -18.80 -9.01
N ASP A 182 -0.02 -19.15 -9.62
CA ASP A 182 0.21 -18.90 -11.05
C ASP A 182 -0.81 -19.59 -11.96
N LEU A 183 -1.43 -20.67 -11.50
CA LEU A 183 -2.50 -21.36 -12.23
C LEU A 183 -3.78 -20.53 -12.34
N ALA A 184 -4.18 -19.87 -11.25
CA ALA A 184 -5.44 -19.12 -11.18
C ALA A 184 -5.28 -17.66 -11.65
N ARG A 185 -4.08 -17.11 -11.54
CA ARG A 185 -3.78 -15.70 -11.85
C ARG A 185 -4.25 -15.23 -13.24
N PRO A 186 -4.11 -16.00 -14.34
CA PRO A 186 -4.58 -15.57 -15.65
C PRO A 186 -6.09 -15.25 -15.71
N ILE A 187 -6.89 -15.81 -14.80
CA ILE A 187 -8.32 -15.49 -14.70
C ILE A 187 -8.50 -14.04 -14.23
N TYR A 188 -7.71 -13.60 -13.24
CA TYR A 188 -7.77 -12.23 -12.72
C TYR A 188 -7.27 -11.24 -13.76
N ASP A 189 -6.11 -11.52 -14.36
CA ASP A 189 -5.52 -10.68 -15.41
C ASP A 189 -6.51 -10.48 -16.58
N HIS A 190 -7.15 -11.56 -17.04
CA HIS A 190 -8.10 -11.49 -18.14
C HIS A 190 -9.34 -10.67 -17.78
N GLN A 191 -9.97 -10.94 -16.64
CA GLN A 191 -11.24 -10.29 -16.26
C GLN A 191 -11.03 -8.81 -15.93
N ILE A 192 -9.98 -8.46 -15.18
CA ILE A 192 -9.66 -7.07 -14.85
C ILE A 192 -9.23 -6.32 -16.11
N GLY A 193 -8.36 -6.89 -16.95
CA GLY A 193 -7.94 -6.27 -18.20
C GLY A 193 -9.08 -6.05 -19.20
N ALA A 194 -10.00 -7.01 -19.32
CA ALA A 194 -11.13 -6.91 -20.25
C ALA A 194 -12.23 -5.94 -19.77
N LEU A 195 -12.45 -5.84 -18.46
CA LEU A 195 -13.61 -5.16 -17.90
C LEU A 195 -13.28 -3.85 -17.17
N GLY A 196 -12.06 -3.69 -16.65
CA GLY A 196 -11.66 -2.56 -15.81
C GLY A 196 -11.48 -1.25 -16.56
N GLY A 197 -11.17 -1.29 -17.86
CA GLY A 197 -11.01 -0.08 -18.68
C GLY A 197 -9.75 0.74 -18.35
N THR A 198 -8.73 0.12 -17.75
CA THR A 198 -7.41 0.73 -17.47
C THR A 198 -6.29 -0.17 -18.00
N ASP A 199 -5.08 0.39 -18.12
CA ASP A 199 -3.86 -0.39 -18.37
C ASP A 199 -3.50 -1.20 -17.11
N HIS A 200 -4.02 -2.42 -17.02
CA HIS A 200 -3.79 -3.34 -15.91
C HIS A 200 -2.54 -4.18 -16.16
N GLN A 201 -1.59 -4.10 -15.22
CA GLN A 201 -0.28 -4.73 -15.33
C GLN A 201 0.12 -5.41 -14.03
N ARG A 202 1.04 -6.37 -14.14
CA ARG A 202 1.65 -7.03 -13.00
C ARG A 202 3.14 -6.73 -12.92
N LEU A 203 3.60 -6.46 -11.71
CA LEU A 203 5.02 -6.51 -11.36
C LEU A 203 5.25 -7.74 -10.49
N ALA A 204 6.20 -8.59 -10.87
CA ALA A 204 6.67 -9.64 -9.97
C ALA A 204 7.44 -9.01 -8.79
N PRO A 205 7.55 -9.68 -7.63
CA PRO A 205 8.44 -9.23 -6.56
C PRO A 205 9.86 -8.97 -7.08
N GLY A 206 10.42 -7.80 -6.77
CA GLY A 206 11.71 -7.30 -7.26
C GLY A 206 11.64 -6.58 -8.61
N ALA A 207 10.57 -6.72 -9.38
CA ALA A 207 10.39 -5.98 -10.63
C ALA A 207 10.08 -4.49 -10.34
N SER A 208 10.43 -3.63 -11.30
CA SER A 208 10.25 -2.18 -11.16
C SER A 208 9.68 -1.54 -12.41
N ALA A 209 8.97 -0.43 -12.20
CA ALA A 209 8.43 0.45 -13.23
C ALA A 209 8.95 1.88 -13.02
N ARG A 210 9.17 2.60 -14.13
CA ARG A 210 9.41 4.04 -14.09
C ARG A 210 8.08 4.77 -14.18
N LEU A 211 7.86 5.71 -13.26
CA LEU A 211 6.69 6.58 -13.22
C LEU A 211 7.12 8.03 -13.46
#